data_AF-A0AAD9EGN1-F1
#
_entry.id   AF-A0AAD9EGN1-F1
#
_cell.length_a   1.000
_cell.length_b   1.000
_cell.length_c   1.000
_cell.angle_alpha   90.00
_cell.angle_beta   90.00
_cell.angle_gamma   90.00
#
_symmetry.space_group_name_H-M   'P 1'
#
loop_
_entity.id
_entity.type
_entity.pdbx_description
1 polymer ?
#
loop_
_entity_poly.entity_id
_entity_poly.type
_entity_poly.pdbx_seq_one_letter_code
_entity_poly.pdbx_strand_id
1 'polypeptide(L)'
;MVQMAPIWFYSLASSIPVKREVLKDAAARALRFQWRNPADILSVLLLLGPEIVKKAVAAQTGRRITPVAFSFGWVAYGASALLDALGGGTLMPAPDVDGVMVVGADSTHLRNSSSWVLGRLLRDLTYKVDEEMHHEQQHVANPEASNEKSPQMKGGPAWEALRVSVYTVDSEPKAAHGVPCLDFVWYSGCVVILIQLAVSLVPWIVYRDWSIFLVTAAGTLLAVVGSSLPQWRQEKWACPSDGGGTVAITQGNGSRHVVLIENNRQSKVGLDLEILARATRVFKPTLETRTITVVLTLLWVMLLITVSGMEEHTWCTLIAPCSVMPLGN
;
A
#
# COMPACT_ATOMS: atom_id res chain seq x y z
N MET A 1 -57.95 60.51 14.06
CA MET A 1 -56.68 60.65 13.33
C MET A 1 -55.98 59.31 13.38
N VAL A 2 -55.91 58.61 12.24
CA VAL A 2 -54.90 57.63 11.78
C VAL A 2 -54.21 56.78 12.88
N GLN A 3 -54.30 55.45 12.91
CA GLN A 3 -53.59 54.59 11.96
C GLN A 3 -54.11 53.14 12.00
N MET A 4 -54.63 52.65 10.88
CA MET A 4 -54.74 51.22 10.60
C MET A 4 -53.35 50.69 10.24
N ALA A 5 -52.91 49.61 10.88
CA ALA A 5 -51.76 48.83 10.46
C ALA A 5 -52.24 47.45 9.93
N PRO A 6 -51.68 46.95 8.82
CA PRO A 6 -52.27 45.87 8.03
C PRO A 6 -51.98 44.47 8.59
N ILE A 7 -53.00 43.61 8.45
CA ILE A 7 -53.01 42.19 8.81
C ILE A 7 -52.22 41.40 7.75
N TRP A 8 -50.88 41.41 7.81
CA TRP A 8 -50.05 40.60 6.89
C TRP A 8 -48.80 39.94 7.50
N PHE A 9 -48.57 40.00 8.81
CA PHE A 9 -47.32 39.48 9.41
C PHE A 9 -47.46 38.28 10.38
N TYR A 10 -48.61 37.61 10.46
CA TYR A 10 -48.80 36.48 11.40
C TYR A 10 -48.52 35.07 10.86
N SER A 11 -47.89 34.91 9.70
CA SER A 11 -47.64 33.57 9.12
C SER A 11 -46.18 33.31 8.76
N LEU A 12 -45.25 33.42 9.73
CA LEU A 12 -43.89 32.92 9.49
C LEU A 12 -43.07 32.46 10.70
N ALA A 13 -43.66 32.27 11.88
CA ALA A 13 -42.86 32.00 13.09
C ALA A 13 -43.29 30.81 13.97
N SER A 14 -44.05 29.83 13.48
CA SER A 14 -44.49 28.70 14.33
C SER A 14 -44.26 27.28 13.79
N SER A 15 -43.59 27.09 12.64
CA SER A 15 -43.40 25.74 12.05
C SER A 15 -41.94 25.25 11.96
N ILE A 16 -40.99 25.94 12.61
CA ILE A 16 -39.55 25.66 12.41
C ILE A 16 -38.89 24.70 13.46
N PRO A 17 -39.31 24.58 14.74
CA PRO A 17 -38.59 23.68 15.66
C PRO A 17 -38.90 22.20 15.41
N VAL A 18 -40.17 21.85 15.14
CA VAL A 18 -40.61 20.46 14.91
C VAL A 18 -39.95 19.87 13.65
N LYS A 19 -39.82 20.67 12.59
CA LYS A 19 -39.23 20.22 11.33
C LYS A 19 -37.74 19.88 11.48
N ARG A 20 -37.02 20.55 12.39
CA ARG A 20 -35.58 20.30 12.64
C ARG A 20 -35.34 19.03 13.47
N GLU A 21 -36.15 18.75 14.49
CA GLU A 21 -36.02 17.50 15.25
C GLU A 21 -36.41 16.28 14.42
N VAL A 22 -37.53 16.34 13.69
CA VAL A 22 -37.95 15.26 12.80
C VAL A 22 -36.92 15.01 11.69
N LEU A 23 -36.26 16.06 11.18
CA LEU A 23 -35.19 15.93 10.18
C LEU A 23 -33.91 15.33 10.78
N LYS A 24 -33.54 15.67 12.03
CA LYS A 24 -32.41 15.06 12.74
C LYS A 24 -32.66 13.58 13.00
N ASP A 25 -33.88 13.21 13.41
CA ASP A 25 -34.26 11.81 13.64
C ASP A 25 -34.38 11.01 12.35
N ALA A 26 -34.79 11.65 11.25
CA ALA A 26 -34.80 11.04 9.93
C ALA A 26 -33.37 10.83 9.41
N ALA A 27 -32.48 11.80 9.58
CA ALA A 27 -31.06 11.69 9.21
C ALA A 27 -30.35 10.62 10.06
N ALA A 28 -30.57 10.60 11.37
CA ALA A 28 -30.00 9.59 12.26
C ALA A 28 -30.50 8.18 11.93
N ARG A 29 -31.78 8.02 11.57
CA ARG A 29 -32.34 6.74 11.10
C ARG A 29 -31.80 6.33 9.73
N ALA A 30 -31.68 7.26 8.79
CA ALA A 30 -31.12 7.00 7.47
C ALA A 30 -29.64 6.59 7.57
N LEU A 31 -28.85 7.28 8.40
CA LEU A 31 -27.48 6.91 8.71
C LEU A 31 -27.45 5.52 9.37
N ARG A 32 -28.23 5.28 10.42
CA ARG A 32 -28.29 3.97 11.09
C ARG A 32 -28.68 2.83 10.15
N PHE A 33 -29.54 3.09 9.16
CA PHE A 33 -29.90 2.14 8.13
C PHE A 33 -28.76 1.89 7.15
N GLN A 34 -28.09 2.94 6.66
CA GLN A 34 -26.90 2.82 5.80
C GLN A 34 -25.76 2.04 6.48
N TRP A 35 -25.50 2.29 7.78
CA TRP A 35 -24.48 1.55 8.54
C TRP A 35 -24.87 0.08 8.80
N ARG A 36 -26.17 -0.26 8.73
CA ARG A 36 -26.67 -1.62 8.96
C ARG A 36 -26.80 -2.43 7.67
N ASN A 37 -27.06 -1.77 6.54
CA ASN A 37 -27.11 -2.39 5.22
C ASN A 37 -26.54 -1.43 4.15
N PRO A 38 -25.21 -1.33 4.05
CA PRO A 38 -24.58 -0.43 3.11
C PRO A 38 -24.68 -0.98 1.69
N ALA A 39 -25.60 -0.43 0.90
CA ALA A 39 -25.83 -0.87 -0.47
C ALA A 39 -24.67 -0.53 -1.45
N ASP A 40 -23.82 0.45 -1.14
CA ASP A 40 -22.84 1.00 -2.09
C ASP A 40 -21.37 0.94 -1.62
N ILE A 41 -21.08 0.26 -0.50
CA ILE A 41 -19.69 0.13 0.00
C ILE A 41 -18.84 -0.77 -0.90
N LEU A 42 -19.46 -1.76 -1.56
CA LEU A 42 -18.76 -2.64 -2.49
C LEU A 42 -18.15 -1.83 -3.65
N SER A 43 -18.87 -0.83 -4.16
CA SER A 43 -18.36 0.11 -5.17
C SER A 43 -17.17 0.92 -4.67
N VAL A 44 -17.22 1.42 -3.43
CA VAL A 44 -16.10 2.18 -2.82
C VAL A 44 -14.87 1.30 -2.62
N LEU A 45 -15.06 0.08 -2.11
CA LEU A 45 -13.97 -0.89 -1.90
C LEU A 45 -13.33 -1.33 -3.22
N LEU A 46 -14.12 -1.50 -4.28
CA LEU A 46 -13.61 -1.79 -5.62
C LEU A 46 -12.88 -0.60 -6.24
N LEU A 47 -13.31 0.63 -5.94
CA LEU A 47 -12.68 1.83 -6.51
C LEU A 47 -11.32 2.13 -5.87
N LEU A 48 -11.23 2.07 -4.53
CA LEU A 48 -10.02 2.44 -3.79
C LEU A 48 -9.07 1.25 -3.56
N GLY A 49 -9.60 0.03 -3.59
CA GLY A 49 -8.87 -1.19 -3.27
C GLY A 49 -7.71 -1.60 -4.19
N PRO A 50 -7.72 -1.40 -5.53
CA PRO A 50 -6.73 -2.02 -6.40
C PRO A 50 -5.30 -1.54 -6.16
N GLU A 51 -5.11 -0.24 -5.93
CA GLU A 51 -3.79 0.35 -5.67
C GLU A 51 -3.23 -0.09 -4.31
N ILE A 52 -4.10 -0.19 -3.29
CA ILE A 52 -3.72 -0.67 -1.96
C ILE A 52 -3.28 -2.13 -2.05
N VAL A 53 -4.05 -2.97 -2.75
CA VAL A 53 -3.71 -4.37 -2.97
C VAL A 53 -2.39 -4.50 -3.74
N LYS A 54 -2.21 -3.75 -4.83
CA LYS A 54 -0.97 -3.77 -5.64
C LYS A 54 0.27 -3.45 -4.79
N LYS A 55 0.20 -2.39 -3.96
CA LYS A 55 1.30 -2.00 -3.05
C LYS A 55 1.51 -2.99 -1.90
N ALA A 56 0.45 -3.53 -1.32
CA ALA A 56 0.55 -4.54 -0.26
C ALA A 56 1.22 -5.83 -0.76
N VAL A 57 0.85 -6.28 -1.97
CA VAL A 57 1.48 -7.42 -2.62
C VAL A 57 2.94 -7.10 -2.97
N ALA A 58 3.24 -5.91 -3.50
CA ALA A 58 4.62 -5.49 -3.78
C ALA A 58 5.52 -5.52 -2.52
N ALA A 59 4.97 -5.13 -1.37
CA ALA A 59 5.66 -5.22 -0.09
C ALA A 59 5.97 -6.66 0.31
N GLN A 60 4.96 -7.54 0.25
CA GLN A 60 5.08 -8.92 0.74
C GLN A 60 5.78 -9.89 -0.23
N THR A 61 5.90 -9.53 -1.51
CA THR A 61 6.43 -10.41 -2.56
C THR A 61 7.93 -10.65 -2.45
N GLY A 62 8.40 -11.76 -3.02
CA GLY A 62 9.82 -12.14 -3.07
C GLY A 62 10.08 -13.60 -2.67
N ARG A 63 9.12 -14.23 -1.97
CA ARG A 63 9.13 -15.69 -1.71
C ARG A 63 8.14 -16.40 -2.64
N ARG A 64 8.16 -17.74 -2.61
CA ARG A 64 7.19 -18.58 -3.35
C ARG A 64 5.76 -18.48 -2.83
N ILE A 65 5.60 -18.15 -1.55
CA ILE A 65 4.30 -17.99 -0.90
C ILE A 65 4.27 -16.62 -0.23
N THR A 66 3.26 -15.84 -0.56
CA THR A 66 3.11 -14.45 -0.10
C THR A 66 1.71 -14.31 0.52
N PRO A 67 1.61 -14.37 1.86
CA PRO A 67 0.33 -14.34 2.56
C PRO A 67 -0.21 -12.90 2.52
N VAL A 68 -1.18 -12.65 1.64
CA VAL A 68 -1.91 -11.38 1.59
C VAL A 68 -3.38 -11.68 1.81
N ALA A 69 -3.97 -10.98 2.78
CA ALA A 69 -5.35 -11.17 3.18
C ALA A 69 -6.34 -10.83 2.05
N PHE A 70 -7.50 -11.48 2.09
CA PHE A 70 -8.55 -11.22 1.12
C PHE A 70 -9.26 -9.89 1.43
N SER A 71 -9.58 -9.14 0.38
CA SER A 71 -10.42 -7.95 0.41
C SER A 71 -11.11 -7.80 -0.94
N PHE A 72 -12.24 -7.08 -1.00
CA PHE A 72 -12.94 -6.87 -2.28
C PHE A 72 -12.13 -6.09 -3.31
N GLY A 73 -11.11 -5.32 -2.88
CA GLY A 73 -10.18 -4.63 -3.77
C GLY A 73 -9.41 -5.56 -4.72
N TRP A 74 -9.28 -6.84 -4.37
CA TRP A 74 -8.66 -7.85 -5.22
C TRP A 74 -9.38 -8.07 -6.55
N VAL A 75 -10.71 -7.90 -6.59
CA VAL A 75 -11.47 -8.10 -7.82
C VAL A 75 -11.13 -7.00 -8.83
N ALA A 76 -11.10 -5.74 -8.39
CA ALA A 76 -10.68 -4.62 -9.23
C ALA A 76 -9.20 -4.75 -9.63
N TYR A 77 -8.34 -5.15 -8.68
CA TYR A 77 -6.93 -5.42 -8.97
C TYR A 77 -6.77 -6.52 -10.04
N GLY A 78 -7.58 -7.59 -9.99
CA GLY A 78 -7.56 -8.67 -10.97
C GLY A 78 -7.86 -8.22 -12.40
N ALA A 79 -8.70 -7.20 -12.58
CA ALA A 79 -8.96 -6.59 -13.89
C ALA A 79 -7.74 -5.77 -14.37
N SER A 80 -7.14 -4.96 -13.50
CA SER A 80 -5.92 -4.20 -13.82
C SER A 80 -4.74 -5.13 -14.15
N ALA A 81 -4.56 -6.20 -13.37
CA ALA A 81 -3.53 -7.20 -13.59
C ALA A 81 -3.71 -7.92 -14.94
N LEU A 82 -4.95 -8.15 -15.38
CA LEU A 82 -5.23 -8.71 -16.71
C LEU A 82 -4.83 -7.75 -17.82
N LEU A 83 -5.16 -6.47 -17.70
CA LEU A 83 -4.75 -5.44 -18.68
C LEU A 83 -3.22 -5.32 -18.74
N ASP A 84 -2.56 -5.30 -17.58
CA ASP A 84 -1.10 -5.28 -17.47
C ASP A 84 -0.51 -6.53 -18.14
N ALA A 85 -1.06 -7.73 -17.89
CA ALA A 85 -0.60 -9.00 -18.48
C ALA A 85 -0.86 -9.13 -20.00
N LEU A 86 -1.87 -8.45 -20.55
CA LEU A 86 -2.16 -8.40 -21.98
C LEU A 86 -1.33 -7.32 -22.71
N GLY A 87 -0.89 -6.28 -22.00
CA GLY A 87 -0.14 -5.14 -22.53
C GLY A 87 1.37 -5.20 -22.26
N GLY A 88 1.92 -4.08 -21.76
CA GLY A 88 3.36 -3.86 -21.53
C GLY A 88 3.94 -4.57 -20.30
N GLY A 89 3.10 -5.09 -19.40
CA GLY A 89 3.44 -6.23 -18.56
C GLY A 89 4.30 -5.98 -17.33
N THR A 90 3.92 -5.06 -16.43
CA THR A 90 4.51 -5.00 -15.07
C THR A 90 3.44 -5.12 -13.99
N LEU A 91 3.52 -6.17 -13.18
CA LEU A 91 2.67 -6.32 -11.99
C LEU A 91 3.16 -5.41 -10.85
N MET A 92 4.44 -5.07 -10.82
CA MET A 92 5.02 -4.20 -9.80
C MET A 92 4.51 -2.75 -9.93
N PRO A 93 4.22 -2.06 -8.80
CA PRO A 93 3.88 -0.64 -8.82
C PRO A 93 5.09 0.24 -9.19
N ALA A 94 4.80 1.46 -9.61
CA ALA A 94 5.79 2.53 -9.77
C ALA A 94 6.49 2.85 -8.44
N PRO A 95 7.74 3.38 -8.46
CA PRO A 95 8.48 3.65 -7.24
C PRO A 95 7.76 4.61 -6.29
N ASP A 96 7.89 4.37 -4.98
CA ASP A 96 7.23 5.18 -3.94
C ASP A 96 7.82 6.60 -3.83
N VAL A 97 9.08 6.79 -4.24
CA VAL A 97 9.79 8.07 -4.22
C VAL A 97 10.23 8.42 -5.63
N ASP A 98 9.91 9.64 -6.06
CA ASP A 98 10.33 10.18 -7.35
C ASP A 98 11.77 10.70 -7.29
N GLY A 99 12.47 10.58 -8.43
CA GLY A 99 13.83 11.14 -8.57
C GLY A 99 14.91 10.36 -7.85
N VAL A 100 14.69 9.08 -7.53
CA VAL A 100 15.74 8.20 -6.99
C VAL A 100 16.83 8.05 -8.04
N MET A 101 18.07 8.35 -7.65
CA MET A 101 19.26 8.29 -8.48
C MET A 101 20.21 7.24 -7.92
N VAL A 102 20.75 6.42 -8.81
CA VAL A 102 21.83 5.48 -8.49
C VAL A 102 23.08 5.91 -9.23
N VAL A 103 24.14 6.11 -8.46
CA VAL A 103 25.46 6.48 -8.94
C VAL A 103 26.40 5.31 -8.69
N GLY A 104 26.96 4.73 -9.74
CA GLY A 104 28.04 3.77 -9.59
C GLY A 104 29.32 4.46 -9.13
N ALA A 105 29.92 4.01 -8.03
CA ALA A 105 31.20 4.57 -7.57
C ALA A 105 32.33 4.20 -8.55
N ASP A 106 32.31 2.98 -9.08
CA ASP A 106 33.32 2.47 -10.02
C ASP A 106 33.00 2.85 -11.48
N SER A 107 31.71 2.79 -11.85
CA SER A 107 31.27 3.02 -13.22
C SER A 107 31.05 4.50 -13.52
N THR A 108 30.91 5.34 -12.49
CA THR A 108 30.51 6.76 -12.56
C THR A 108 29.18 7.00 -13.29
N HIS A 109 28.43 5.94 -13.59
CA HIS A 109 27.18 6.04 -14.30
C HIS A 109 26.08 6.51 -13.36
N LEU A 110 25.37 7.54 -13.81
CA LEU A 110 24.19 8.07 -13.16
C LEU A 110 22.94 7.47 -13.81
N ARG A 111 22.07 6.85 -13.01
CA ARG A 111 20.81 6.27 -13.49
C ARG A 111 19.65 6.74 -12.63
N ASN A 112 18.60 7.23 -13.28
CA ASN A 112 17.30 7.40 -12.63
C ASN A 112 16.72 6.02 -12.38
N SER A 113 16.35 5.75 -11.14
CA SER A 113 15.77 4.50 -10.71
C SER A 113 14.26 4.52 -10.85
N SER A 114 13.72 3.54 -11.57
CA SER A 114 12.29 3.22 -11.56
C SER A 114 11.96 2.01 -10.69
N SER A 115 12.93 1.50 -9.92
CA SER A 115 12.74 0.36 -9.03
C SER A 115 11.98 0.76 -7.76
N TRP A 116 10.87 0.06 -7.51
CA TRP A 116 10.07 0.24 -6.30
C TRP A 116 10.84 -0.13 -5.01
N VAL A 117 11.66 -1.18 -5.05
CA VAL A 117 12.47 -1.59 -3.89
C VAL A 117 13.44 -0.49 -3.51
N LEU A 118 14.08 0.13 -4.50
CA LEU A 118 15.10 1.14 -4.25
C LEU A 118 14.49 2.45 -3.74
N GLY A 119 13.32 2.82 -4.27
CA GLY A 119 12.56 3.95 -3.73
C GLY A 119 12.18 3.76 -2.27
N ARG A 120 11.69 2.56 -1.91
CA ARG A 120 11.41 2.22 -0.50
C ARG A 120 12.65 2.22 0.38
N LEU A 121 13.75 1.62 -0.08
CA LEU A 121 14.99 1.60 0.67
C LEU A 121 15.47 3.02 0.96
N LEU A 122 15.50 3.89 -0.05
CA LEU A 122 15.91 5.28 0.14
C LEU A 122 14.96 6.00 1.10
N ARG A 123 13.65 5.86 0.92
CA ARG A 123 12.63 6.46 1.78
C ARG A 123 12.80 6.07 3.24
N ASP A 124 12.87 4.78 3.52
CA ASP A 124 12.88 4.25 4.89
C ASP A 124 14.20 4.62 5.60
N LEU A 125 15.31 4.68 4.87
CA LEU A 125 16.59 5.15 5.42
C LEU A 125 16.60 6.67 5.62
N THR A 126 16.02 7.45 4.70
CA THR A 126 15.89 8.90 4.86
C THR A 126 15.01 9.23 6.06
N TYR A 127 13.89 8.53 6.27
CA TYR A 127 13.07 8.74 7.47
C TYR A 127 13.83 8.50 8.78
N LYS A 128 14.65 7.43 8.85
CA LYS A 128 15.49 7.18 10.02
C LYS A 128 16.49 8.31 10.27
N VAL A 129 17.10 8.83 9.21
CA VAL A 129 18.04 9.94 9.33
C VAL A 129 17.32 11.25 9.71
N ASP A 130 16.15 11.50 9.15
CA ASP A 130 15.32 12.66 9.50
C ASP A 130 14.87 12.62 10.97
N GLU A 131 14.60 11.42 11.52
CA GLU A 131 14.29 11.24 12.94
C GLU A 131 15.47 11.64 13.85
N GLU A 132 16.70 11.33 13.45
CA GLU A 132 17.90 11.75 14.17
C GLU A 132 18.14 13.27 14.07
N MET A 133 17.55 13.93 13.07
CA MET A 133 17.77 15.35 12.73
C MET A 133 16.69 16.28 13.29
N HIS A 134 15.72 15.79 14.06
CA HIS A 134 14.64 16.61 14.62
C HIS A 134 15.10 17.81 15.48
N HIS A 135 16.36 17.83 15.92
CA HIS A 135 16.96 18.91 16.71
C HIS A 135 17.84 19.89 15.90
N GLU A 136 18.00 19.66 14.60
CA GLU A 136 18.80 20.50 13.69
C GLU A 136 17.93 21.56 12.99
N GLN A 137 18.55 22.67 12.58
CA GLN A 137 17.81 23.78 11.97
C GLN A 137 17.56 23.51 10.49
N GLN A 138 16.30 23.65 10.07
CA GLN A 138 15.93 23.46 8.67
C GLN A 138 16.59 24.50 7.74
N HIS A 139 17.19 24.04 6.64
CA HIS A 139 17.83 24.80 5.57
C HIS A 139 16.80 25.52 4.69
N VAL A 140 15.54 25.06 4.72
CA VAL A 140 14.42 25.76 4.10
C VAL A 140 13.70 26.50 5.22
N ALA A 141 13.74 27.83 5.20
CA ALA A 141 12.97 28.64 6.12
C ALA A 141 11.48 28.33 5.93
N ASN A 142 10.87 27.59 6.87
CA ASN A 142 9.43 27.46 6.90
C ASN A 142 8.85 28.85 7.25
N PRO A 143 8.12 29.52 6.33
CA PRO A 143 7.58 30.85 6.62
C PRO A 143 6.60 30.85 7.81
N GLU A 144 6.00 29.70 8.13
CA GLU A 144 5.03 29.53 9.24
C GLU A 144 5.69 29.30 10.60
N ALA A 145 6.95 28.83 10.65
CA ALA A 145 7.68 28.57 11.90
C ALA A 145 8.27 29.84 12.55
N SER A 146 8.06 31.01 11.94
CA SER A 146 8.59 32.29 12.40
C SER A 146 7.99 32.80 13.73
N ASN A 147 6.95 32.15 14.27
CA ASN A 147 6.25 32.60 15.48
C ASN A 147 6.60 31.86 16.77
N GLU A 148 7.34 30.74 16.72
CA GLU A 148 7.78 30.06 17.95
C GLU A 148 9.22 30.44 18.30
N LYS A 149 9.35 31.31 19.32
CA LYS A 149 10.64 31.64 19.92
C LYS A 149 11.19 30.43 20.68
N SER A 150 11.94 29.58 19.99
CA SER A 150 12.75 28.56 20.65
C SER A 150 13.86 29.23 21.48
N PRO A 151 14.17 28.73 22.70
CA PRO A 151 15.16 29.35 23.57
C PRO A 151 16.56 29.29 22.95
N GLN A 152 17.17 30.47 22.79
CA GLN A 152 18.56 30.65 22.35
C GLN A 152 19.53 29.97 23.34
N MET A 153 19.98 28.75 23.03
CA MET A 153 21.21 28.20 23.60
C MET A 153 22.42 28.91 22.98
N LYS A 154 23.41 29.24 23.79
CA LYS A 154 24.73 29.72 23.32
C LYS A 154 25.40 28.59 22.55
N GLY A 155 25.45 28.74 21.23
CA GLY A 155 25.73 27.68 20.26
C GLY A 155 24.43 27.33 19.53
N GLY A 156 24.11 28.09 18.47
CA GLY A 156 22.88 27.86 17.70
C GLY A 156 22.81 26.42 17.16
N PRO A 157 21.60 25.89 16.89
CA PRO A 157 21.44 24.56 16.33
C PRO A 157 22.31 24.42 15.08
N ALA A 158 23.07 23.34 15.00
CA ALA A 158 23.92 23.06 13.85
C ALA A 158 23.04 23.00 12.59
N TRP A 159 23.52 23.61 11.52
CA TRP A 159 22.89 23.51 10.21
C TRP A 159 22.83 22.05 9.80
N GLU A 160 21.69 21.62 9.25
CA GLU A 160 21.59 20.29 8.70
C GLU A 160 22.57 20.09 7.53
N ALA A 161 23.54 19.21 7.74
CA ALA A 161 24.59 18.89 6.79
C ALA A 161 24.20 17.69 5.90
N LEU A 162 24.90 17.52 4.78
CA LEU A 162 24.81 16.31 3.97
C LEU A 162 25.28 15.11 4.80
N ARG A 163 24.40 14.14 5.02
CA ARG A 163 24.72 12.88 5.70
C ARG A 163 24.91 11.75 4.71
N VAL A 164 26.00 11.02 4.89
CA VAL A 164 26.33 9.84 4.09
C VAL A 164 26.24 8.62 4.99
N SER A 165 25.24 7.78 4.75
CA SER A 165 25.06 6.51 5.46
C SER A 165 25.77 5.41 4.69
N VAL A 166 26.81 4.83 5.28
CA VAL A 166 27.62 3.79 4.64
C VAL A 166 27.15 2.41 5.13
N TYR A 167 26.75 1.56 4.19
CA TYR A 167 26.34 0.18 4.41
C TYR A 167 27.28 -0.76 3.67
N THR A 168 27.73 -1.83 4.32
CA THR A 168 28.54 -2.87 3.68
C THR A 168 27.67 -4.10 3.40
N VAL A 169 27.85 -4.71 2.23
CA VAL A 169 27.20 -5.99 1.93
C VAL A 169 27.83 -7.09 2.78
N ASP A 170 26.99 -7.80 3.55
CA ASP A 170 27.42 -8.90 4.38
C ASP A 170 28.00 -10.04 3.52
N SER A 171 29.14 -10.58 3.94
CA SER A 171 29.84 -11.67 3.24
C SER A 171 29.19 -13.04 3.52
N GLU A 172 28.45 -13.18 4.62
CA GLU A 172 27.74 -14.41 4.99
C GLU A 172 26.24 -14.12 5.21
N PRO A 173 25.46 -13.96 4.14
CA PRO A 173 24.07 -13.56 4.25
C PRO A 173 23.20 -14.66 4.88
N LYS A 174 22.37 -14.29 5.87
CA LYS A 174 21.39 -15.19 6.52
C LYS A 174 20.33 -15.75 5.57
N ALA A 175 20.09 -15.09 4.44
CA ALA A 175 19.15 -15.50 3.41
C ALA A 175 19.74 -15.25 2.02
N ALA A 176 19.33 -16.07 1.03
CA ALA A 176 19.74 -15.86 -0.36
C ALA A 176 19.34 -14.47 -0.85
N HIS A 177 20.22 -13.80 -1.59
CA HIS A 177 19.94 -12.49 -2.16
C HIS A 177 18.70 -12.54 -3.06
N GLY A 178 17.85 -11.51 -2.97
CA GLY A 178 16.57 -11.47 -3.67
C GLY A 178 15.46 -12.31 -3.03
N VAL A 179 15.68 -12.86 -1.83
CA VAL A 179 14.64 -13.49 -1.02
C VAL A 179 14.49 -12.73 0.29
N PRO A 180 13.34 -12.04 0.52
CA PRO A 180 13.08 -11.39 1.80
C PRO A 180 13.15 -12.39 2.96
N CYS A 181 13.78 -11.98 4.04
CA CYS A 181 13.68 -12.67 5.33
C CYS A 181 12.23 -12.70 5.81
N LEU A 182 11.88 -13.72 6.59
CA LEU A 182 10.57 -13.78 7.24
C LEU A 182 10.56 -12.74 8.35
N ASP A 183 9.81 -11.68 8.14
CA ASP A 183 9.60 -10.59 9.09
C ASP A 183 8.25 -10.73 9.80
N PHE A 184 8.03 -9.89 10.80
CA PHE A 184 6.75 -9.83 11.51
C PHE A 184 5.58 -9.52 10.57
N VAL A 185 5.82 -8.76 9.50
CA VAL A 185 4.80 -8.43 8.48
C VAL A 185 4.35 -9.68 7.73
N TRP A 186 5.26 -10.61 7.41
CA TRP A 186 4.89 -11.89 6.82
C TRP A 186 4.02 -12.73 7.75
N TYR A 187 4.37 -12.81 9.03
CA TYR A 187 3.57 -13.53 10.01
C TYR A 187 2.21 -12.87 10.25
N SER A 188 2.15 -11.53 10.25
CA SER A 188 0.88 -10.81 10.42
C SER A 188 -0.08 -11.10 9.27
N GLY A 189 0.39 -11.21 8.02
CA GLY A 189 -0.42 -11.65 6.88
C GLY A 189 -1.09 -13.02 7.12
N CYS A 190 -0.33 -14.00 7.64
CA CYS A 190 -0.89 -15.31 8.01
C CYS A 190 -1.93 -15.21 9.13
N VAL A 191 -1.65 -14.41 10.17
CA VAL A 191 -2.57 -14.22 11.30
C VAL A 191 -3.86 -13.55 10.84
N VAL A 192 -3.80 -12.54 9.98
CA VAL A 192 -5.00 -11.88 9.43
C VAL A 192 -5.84 -12.87 8.63
N ILE A 193 -5.23 -13.69 7.77
CA ILE A 193 -5.94 -14.74 7.03
C ILE A 193 -6.67 -15.70 7.99
N LEU A 194 -6.00 -16.15 9.05
CA LEU A 194 -6.62 -17.03 10.06
C LEU A 194 -7.78 -16.35 10.77
N ILE A 195 -7.65 -15.07 11.11
CA ILE A 195 -8.73 -14.27 11.71
C ILE A 195 -9.91 -14.14 10.73
N GLN A 196 -9.67 -13.84 9.45
CA GLN A 196 -10.72 -13.74 8.43
C GLN A 196 -11.49 -15.05 8.27
N LEU A 197 -10.78 -16.18 8.27
CA LEU A 197 -11.41 -17.51 8.24
C LEU A 197 -12.20 -17.79 9.53
N ALA A 198 -11.66 -17.45 10.70
CA ALA A 198 -12.35 -17.62 11.98
C ALA A 198 -13.63 -16.78 12.09
N VAL A 199 -13.59 -15.53 11.63
CA VAL A 199 -14.76 -14.64 11.63
C VAL A 199 -15.82 -15.15 10.64
N SER A 200 -15.41 -15.67 9.49
CA SER A 200 -16.35 -16.22 8.50
C SER A 200 -16.98 -17.57 8.90
N LEU A 201 -16.48 -18.24 9.94
CA LEU A 201 -17.11 -19.40 10.57
C LEU A 201 -18.33 -19.03 11.45
N VAL A 202 -18.40 -17.80 11.98
CA VAL A 202 -19.48 -17.39 12.89
C VAL A 202 -20.86 -17.48 12.22
N PRO A 203 -21.08 -16.95 11.01
CA PRO A 203 -22.38 -17.07 10.33
C PRO A 203 -22.74 -18.52 10.01
N TRP A 204 -21.74 -19.35 9.72
CA TRP A 204 -21.94 -20.77 9.45
C TRP A 204 -22.42 -21.52 10.70
N ILE A 205 -21.86 -21.24 11.88
CA ILE A 205 -22.30 -21.89 13.12
C ILE A 205 -23.69 -21.40 13.55
N VAL A 206 -23.96 -20.10 13.43
CA VAL A 206 -25.20 -19.48 13.96
C VAL A 206 -26.38 -19.64 13.01
N TYR A 207 -26.20 -19.32 11.73
CA TYR A 207 -27.28 -19.27 10.74
C TYR A 207 -27.31 -20.50 9.82
N ARG A 208 -26.34 -21.43 9.96
CA ARG A 208 -26.14 -22.56 9.05
C ARG A 208 -25.96 -22.14 7.59
N ASP A 209 -25.46 -20.92 7.37
CA ASP A 209 -25.12 -20.41 6.06
C ASP A 209 -23.61 -20.52 5.82
N TRP A 210 -23.25 -21.37 4.86
CA TRP A 210 -21.88 -21.75 4.53
C TRP A 210 -21.28 -20.82 3.47
N SER A 211 -22.13 -19.98 2.87
CA SER A 211 -21.80 -19.15 1.71
C SER A 211 -20.69 -18.15 2.04
N ILE A 212 -20.76 -17.49 3.19
CA ILE A 212 -19.79 -16.47 3.63
C ILE A 212 -18.40 -17.08 3.87
N PHE A 213 -18.35 -18.26 4.48
CA PHE A 213 -17.11 -19.00 4.65
C PHE A 213 -16.51 -19.42 3.30
N LEU A 214 -17.32 -19.96 2.40
CA LEU A 214 -16.88 -20.38 1.08
C LEU A 214 -16.31 -19.21 0.28
N VAL A 215 -17.00 -18.07 0.26
CA VAL A 215 -16.53 -16.85 -0.40
C VAL A 215 -15.21 -16.36 0.20
N THR A 216 -15.09 -16.35 1.52
CA THR A 216 -13.86 -15.89 2.20
C THR A 216 -12.69 -16.85 1.93
N ALA A 217 -12.93 -18.17 1.98
CA ALA A 217 -11.92 -19.18 1.69
C ALA A 217 -11.48 -19.15 0.22
N ALA A 218 -12.43 -19.07 -0.71
CA ALA A 218 -12.14 -18.95 -2.15
C ALA A 218 -11.40 -17.65 -2.46
N GLY A 219 -11.85 -16.51 -1.92
CA GLY A 219 -11.17 -15.21 -2.08
C GLY A 219 -9.75 -15.22 -1.51
N THR A 220 -9.54 -15.84 -0.35
CA THR A 220 -8.21 -16.01 0.24
C THR A 220 -7.31 -16.88 -0.63
N LEU A 221 -7.82 -17.99 -1.16
CA LEU A 221 -7.06 -18.86 -2.05
C LEU A 221 -6.65 -18.12 -3.33
N LEU A 222 -7.59 -17.39 -3.96
CA LEU A 222 -7.32 -16.58 -5.14
C LEU A 222 -6.29 -15.48 -4.85
N ALA A 223 -6.41 -14.79 -3.72
CA ALA A 223 -5.47 -13.76 -3.28
C ALA A 223 -4.05 -14.33 -3.11
N VAL A 224 -3.90 -15.45 -2.41
CA VAL A 224 -2.60 -16.10 -2.18
C VAL A 224 -1.98 -16.62 -3.48
N VAL A 225 -2.78 -17.20 -4.37
CA VAL A 225 -2.28 -17.67 -5.68
C VAL A 225 -1.84 -16.49 -6.54
N GLY A 226 -2.63 -15.40 -6.58
CA GLY A 226 -2.31 -14.20 -7.35
C GLY A 226 -1.09 -13.44 -6.82
N SER A 227 -0.94 -13.33 -5.50
CA SER A 227 0.24 -12.72 -4.87
C SER A 227 1.49 -13.58 -5.02
N SER A 228 1.34 -14.90 -5.18
CA SER A 228 2.45 -15.86 -5.27
C SER A 228 2.92 -16.11 -6.70
N LEU A 229 2.41 -15.36 -7.68
CA LEU A 229 2.86 -15.46 -9.07
C LEU A 229 4.37 -15.20 -9.18
N PRO A 230 5.12 -16.02 -9.94
CA PRO A 230 6.57 -15.91 -10.03
C PRO A 230 7.03 -14.58 -10.67
N GLN A 231 6.17 -13.95 -11.47
CA GLN A 231 6.43 -12.66 -12.12
C GLN A 231 6.68 -11.55 -11.10
N TRP A 232 5.96 -11.51 -9.98
CA TRP A 232 6.21 -10.54 -8.91
C TRP A 232 7.64 -10.57 -8.40
N ARG A 233 8.17 -11.77 -8.17
CA ARG A 233 9.53 -11.95 -7.68
C ARG A 233 10.57 -11.57 -8.74
N GLN A 234 10.31 -11.92 -9.99
CA GLN A 234 11.21 -11.62 -11.12
C GLN A 234 11.30 -10.10 -11.37
N GLU A 235 10.18 -9.40 -11.31
CA GLU A 235 10.14 -7.93 -11.45
C GLU A 235 10.75 -7.23 -10.24
N LYS A 236 10.43 -7.68 -9.01
CA LYS A 236 10.97 -7.11 -7.77
C LYS A 236 12.49 -7.18 -7.70
N TRP A 237 13.09 -8.27 -8.18
CA TRP A 237 14.53 -8.51 -8.18
C TRP A 237 15.05 -8.67 -9.60
N ALA A 238 14.78 -7.67 -10.44
CA ALA A 238 15.19 -7.64 -11.86
C ALA A 238 16.70 -7.40 -12.07
N CYS A 239 17.54 -7.97 -11.22
CA CYS A 239 19.00 -7.86 -11.30
C CYS A 239 19.69 -9.21 -11.06
N PRO A 240 20.91 -9.40 -11.57
CA PRO A 240 21.77 -10.52 -11.18
C PRO A 240 22.08 -10.50 -9.69
N SER A 241 22.18 -11.69 -9.10
CA SER A 241 22.61 -11.91 -7.71
C SER A 241 24.09 -12.30 -7.60
N ASP A 242 24.86 -12.09 -8.66
CA ASP A 242 26.26 -12.55 -8.79
C ASP A 242 27.28 -11.51 -8.30
N GLY A 243 26.84 -10.59 -7.41
CA GLY A 243 27.62 -9.44 -6.96
C GLY A 243 27.27 -8.14 -7.68
N GLY A 244 27.93 -7.06 -7.27
CA GLY A 244 27.74 -5.70 -7.80
C GLY A 244 28.85 -4.76 -7.34
N GLY A 245 28.98 -3.61 -7.99
CA GLY A 245 29.92 -2.56 -7.57
C GLY A 245 29.40 -1.76 -6.37
N THR A 246 30.26 -0.93 -5.79
CA THR A 246 29.83 0.07 -4.80
C THR A 246 28.94 1.10 -5.47
N VAL A 247 27.78 1.37 -4.87
CA VAL A 247 26.80 2.33 -5.40
C VAL A 247 26.39 3.36 -4.36
N ALA A 248 26.13 4.58 -4.81
CA ALA A 248 25.50 5.62 -4.01
C ALA A 248 24.06 5.83 -4.49
N ILE A 249 23.12 5.89 -3.56
CA ILE A 249 21.70 6.13 -3.81
C ILE A 249 21.32 7.46 -3.19
N THR A 250 20.67 8.34 -3.96
CA THR A 250 20.26 9.68 -3.51
C THR A 250 19.05 10.17 -4.30
N GLN A 251 18.33 11.19 -3.84
CA GLN A 251 17.24 11.82 -4.59
C GLN A 251 17.72 12.96 -5.52
N GLY A 252 19.04 13.16 -5.62
CA GLY A 252 19.64 14.23 -6.40
C GLY A 252 19.62 15.58 -5.69
N ASN A 253 19.50 16.66 -6.44
CA ASN A 253 19.63 18.02 -5.91
C ASN A 253 18.56 18.33 -4.86
N GLY A 254 18.99 18.86 -3.71
CA GLY A 254 18.11 19.16 -2.58
C GLY A 254 17.97 18.01 -1.58
N SER A 255 18.44 16.80 -1.91
CA SER A 255 18.56 15.70 -0.94
C SER A 255 19.71 15.94 0.02
N ARG A 256 19.49 15.76 1.33
CA ARG A 256 20.53 15.84 2.37
C ARG A 256 21.04 14.48 2.81
N HIS A 257 20.52 13.41 2.22
CA HIS A 257 20.89 12.05 2.55
C HIS A 257 21.39 11.33 1.30
N VAL A 258 22.54 10.67 1.45
CA VAL A 258 23.14 9.78 0.46
C VAL A 258 23.41 8.44 1.14
N VAL A 259 22.89 7.37 0.54
CA VAL A 259 23.13 6.01 1.02
C VAL A 259 24.23 5.40 0.16
N LEU A 260 25.39 5.16 0.74
CA LEU A 260 26.50 4.46 0.09
C LEU A 260 26.44 2.98 0.45
N ILE A 261 26.30 2.10 -0.54
CA ILE A 261 26.33 0.66 -0.35
C ILE A 261 27.65 0.15 -0.94
N GLU A 262 28.57 -0.18 -0.05
CA GLU A 262 29.86 -0.77 -0.38
C GLU A 262 29.72 -2.27 -0.64
N ASN A 263 30.21 -2.69 -1.80
CA ASN A 263 30.34 -4.10 -2.13
C ASN A 263 31.76 -4.38 -2.62
N ASN A 264 32.35 -5.47 -2.14
CA ASN A 264 33.65 -5.91 -2.62
C ASN A 264 33.47 -6.56 -4.01
N ARG A 265 34.09 -5.97 -5.03
CA ARG A 265 34.02 -6.44 -6.42
C ARG A 265 34.47 -7.89 -6.63
N GLN A 266 35.33 -8.42 -5.75
CA GLN A 266 35.80 -9.81 -5.80
C GLN A 266 34.80 -10.78 -5.18
N SER A 267 33.85 -10.26 -4.39
CA SER A 267 32.78 -11.03 -3.79
C SER A 267 31.68 -11.27 -4.83
N LYS A 268 31.28 -12.54 -5.00
CA LYS A 268 30.12 -12.92 -5.82
C LYS A 268 28.80 -12.81 -5.05
N VAL A 269 28.79 -11.97 -4.01
CA VAL A 269 27.74 -11.86 -3.01
C VAL A 269 27.16 -10.45 -3.14
N GLY A 270 25.84 -10.34 -3.20
CA GLY A 270 25.13 -9.07 -3.39
C GLY A 270 24.34 -8.96 -4.70
N LEU A 271 23.43 -7.99 -4.72
CA LEU A 271 22.60 -7.65 -5.88
C LEU A 271 23.25 -6.51 -6.65
N ASP A 272 23.24 -6.60 -7.98
CA ASP A 272 23.67 -5.47 -8.82
C ASP A 272 22.60 -4.36 -8.80
N LEU A 273 22.83 -3.38 -7.94
CA LEU A 273 21.92 -2.26 -7.72
C LEU A 273 21.91 -1.27 -8.90
N GLU A 274 22.98 -1.19 -9.70
CA GLU A 274 22.97 -0.35 -10.91
C GLU A 274 22.05 -0.92 -11.97
N ILE A 275 22.05 -2.25 -12.13
CA ILE A 275 21.12 -2.94 -13.03
C ILE A 275 19.70 -2.89 -12.48
N LEU A 276 19.53 -3.06 -11.17
CA LEU A 276 18.23 -2.97 -10.50
C LEU A 276 17.58 -1.60 -10.70
N ALA A 277 18.35 -0.51 -10.61
CA ALA A 277 17.87 0.86 -10.78
C ALA A 277 17.11 1.05 -12.09
N ARG A 278 17.63 0.47 -13.17
CA ARG A 278 17.09 0.69 -14.51
C ARG A 278 15.69 0.08 -14.67
N ALA A 279 15.35 -0.95 -13.89
CA ALA A 279 14.13 -1.76 -14.01
C ALA A 279 13.78 -2.18 -15.46
N THR A 280 14.77 -2.17 -16.38
CA THR A 280 14.56 -2.21 -17.84
C THR A 280 14.43 -3.61 -18.42
N ARG A 281 14.59 -4.66 -17.62
CA ARG A 281 14.09 -5.96 -18.06
C ARG A 281 12.58 -5.90 -17.93
N VAL A 282 11.92 -5.34 -18.94
CA VAL A 282 10.50 -5.58 -19.19
C VAL A 282 10.39 -7.09 -19.32
N PHE A 283 10.09 -7.76 -18.21
CA PHE A 283 9.92 -9.20 -18.19
C PHE A 283 8.70 -9.44 -19.04
N LYS A 284 8.90 -9.96 -20.25
CA LYS A 284 7.78 -10.42 -21.06
C LYS A 284 7.06 -11.46 -20.19
N PRO A 285 5.80 -11.22 -19.79
CA PRO A 285 5.08 -12.17 -18.95
C PRO A 285 5.13 -13.53 -19.63
N THR A 286 5.58 -14.54 -18.90
CA THR A 286 5.58 -15.91 -19.43
C THR A 286 4.16 -16.28 -19.83
N LEU A 287 4.02 -17.15 -20.84
CA LEU A 287 2.69 -17.63 -21.25
C LEU A 287 1.95 -18.25 -20.06
N GLU A 288 2.68 -18.93 -19.17
CA GLU A 288 2.16 -19.47 -17.92
C GLU A 288 1.55 -18.37 -17.04
N THR A 289 2.31 -17.33 -16.67
CA THR A 289 1.78 -16.25 -15.84
C THR A 289 0.57 -15.59 -16.50
N ARG A 290 0.61 -15.35 -17.82
CA ARG A 290 -0.51 -14.76 -18.55
C ARG A 290 -1.76 -15.63 -18.48
N THR A 291 -1.63 -16.94 -18.67
CA THR A 291 -2.77 -17.86 -18.56
C THR A 291 -3.33 -17.91 -17.14
N ILE A 292 -2.47 -17.94 -16.12
CA ILE A 292 -2.89 -17.95 -14.72
C ILE A 292 -3.61 -16.65 -14.38
N THR A 293 -3.10 -15.49 -14.82
CA THR A 293 -3.76 -14.19 -14.58
C THR A 293 -5.13 -14.15 -15.24
N VAL A 294 -5.29 -14.64 -16.49
CA VAL A 294 -6.60 -14.72 -17.16
C VAL A 294 -7.58 -15.59 -16.36
N VAL A 295 -7.15 -16.78 -15.93
CA VAL A 295 -7.97 -17.70 -15.13
C VAL A 295 -8.33 -17.05 -13.79
N LEU A 296 -7.38 -16.40 -13.14
CA LEU A 296 -7.58 -15.72 -11.87
C LEU A 296 -8.62 -14.60 -11.99
N THR A 297 -8.54 -13.77 -13.04
CA THR A 297 -9.51 -12.71 -13.30
C THR A 297 -10.91 -13.27 -13.56
N LEU A 298 -11.03 -14.36 -14.33
CA LEU A 298 -12.32 -15.03 -14.54
C LEU A 298 -12.90 -15.58 -13.23
N LEU A 299 -12.07 -16.18 -12.38
CA LEU A 299 -12.48 -16.68 -11.06
C LEU A 299 -12.90 -15.53 -10.12
N TRP A 300 -12.23 -14.37 -10.19
CA TRP A 300 -12.63 -13.17 -9.45
C TRP A 300 -14.00 -12.65 -9.89
N VAL A 301 -14.27 -12.63 -11.20
CA VAL A 301 -15.59 -12.24 -11.73
C VAL A 301 -16.67 -13.22 -11.28
N MET A 302 -16.40 -14.53 -11.36
CA MET A 302 -17.32 -15.55 -10.87
C MET A 302 -17.61 -15.38 -9.37
N LEU A 303 -16.58 -15.12 -8.56
CA LEU A 303 -16.73 -14.85 -7.14
C LEU A 303 -17.60 -13.60 -6.89
N LEU A 304 -17.39 -12.52 -7.66
CA LEU A 304 -18.20 -11.31 -7.53
C LEU A 304 -19.67 -11.55 -7.91
N ILE A 305 -19.93 -12.32 -8.97
CA ILE A 305 -21.30 -12.72 -9.35
C ILE A 305 -21.96 -13.52 -8.22
N THR A 306 -21.24 -14.47 -7.61
CA THR A 306 -21.78 -15.26 -6.49
C THR A 306 -22.10 -14.40 -5.28
N VAL A 307 -21.25 -13.42 -4.96
CA VAL A 307 -21.49 -12.48 -3.83
C VAL A 307 -22.66 -11.54 -4.14
N SER A 308 -22.77 -11.07 -5.38
CA SER A 308 -23.88 -10.20 -5.80
C SER A 308 -25.23 -10.90 -5.78
N GLY A 309 -25.26 -12.23 -5.86
CA GLY A 309 -26.49 -13.03 -5.76
C GLY A 309 -26.93 -13.32 -4.32
N MET A 310 -26.16 -12.92 -3.30
CA MET A 310 -26.50 -13.14 -1.90
C MET A 310 -27.37 -12.00 -1.36
N GLU A 311 -28.69 -12.18 -1.37
CA GLU A 311 -29.66 -11.18 -0.87
C GLU A 311 -29.89 -11.24 0.66
N GLU A 312 -29.42 -12.29 1.35
CA GLU A 312 -29.58 -12.47 2.79
C GLU A 312 -28.25 -12.24 3.56
N HIS A 313 -28.30 -11.41 4.61
CA HIS A 313 -27.19 -11.15 5.56
C HIS A 313 -25.92 -10.40 5.05
N THR A 314 -26.10 -9.33 4.25
CA THR A 314 -25.04 -8.42 3.75
C THR A 314 -24.10 -7.79 4.79
N TRP A 315 -24.45 -7.81 6.09
CA TRP A 315 -23.59 -7.27 7.14
C TRP A 315 -22.40 -8.18 7.47
N CYS A 316 -22.55 -9.50 7.35
CA CYS A 316 -21.49 -10.46 7.63
C CYS A 316 -20.41 -10.52 6.54
N THR A 317 -20.80 -10.29 5.28
CA THR A 317 -19.87 -10.23 4.14
C THR A 317 -18.91 -9.04 4.23
N LEU A 318 -19.22 -8.05 5.07
CA LEU A 318 -18.44 -6.81 5.23
C LEU A 318 -17.45 -6.87 6.40
N ILE A 319 -17.80 -7.55 7.50
CA ILE A 319 -16.93 -7.67 8.69
C ILE A 319 -15.70 -8.54 8.39
N ALA A 320 -15.86 -9.64 7.63
CA ALA A 320 -14.75 -10.54 7.32
C ALA A 320 -13.60 -9.86 6.51
N PRO A 321 -13.85 -9.10 5.43
CA PRO A 321 -12.78 -8.44 4.67
C PRO A 321 -12.29 -7.09 5.24
N CYS A 322 -13.07 -6.39 6.09
CA CYS A 322 -12.66 -5.11 6.69
C CYS A 322 -11.90 -5.23 8.02
N SER A 323 -11.72 -6.46 8.54
CA SER A 323 -11.06 -6.67 9.83
C SER A 323 -9.54 -6.60 9.73
N VAL A 324 -9.00 -5.45 10.16
CA VAL A 324 -7.64 -5.25 10.68
C VAL A 324 -6.52 -5.26 9.63
N MET A 325 -6.23 -4.07 9.11
CA MET A 325 -4.91 -3.75 8.55
C MET A 325 -3.99 -3.37 9.73
N PRO A 326 -2.84 -4.05 9.93
CA PRO A 326 -1.84 -3.52 10.85
C PRO A 326 -1.28 -2.25 10.21
N LEU A 327 -1.50 -1.11 10.87
CA LEU A 327 -0.69 0.09 10.70
C LEU A 327 0.74 -0.30 11.07
N GLY A 328 1.52 -0.68 10.06
CA GLY A 328 2.97 -0.74 10.16
C GLY A 328 3.50 0.67 9.99
N ASN A 329 4.17 1.17 11.03
CA ASN A 329 5.08 2.32 10.93
C ASN A 329 6.12 2.06 9.83
#